data_AF-A0A661ZX65-F1
#
_entry.id   AF-A0A661ZX65-F1
#
_cell.length_a   1.000
_cell.length_b   1.000
_cell.length_c   1.000
_cell.angle_alpha   90.00
_cell.angle_beta   90.00
_cell.angle_gamma   90.00
#
_symmetry.space_group_name_H-M   'P 1'
#
loop_
_entity.id
_entity.type
_entity.pdbx_description
1 polymer ?
#
loop_
_entity_poly.entity_id
_entity_poly.type
_entity_poly.pdbx_seq_one_letter_code
_entity_poly.pdbx_strand_id
1 'polypeptide(L)'
;MVIPFHSLAQKKVSAFNKDSILTIMNRVNNYQIDKSSPFKSRNWKTSTYFTGVMAFYKSTKNPLLLEQSIKWAEKHDWQVGNEWFFPANNLTCVQTYLEIYLEQKEGIMIQDALEYMDARLKHTEPAYEQGWDYIDALFVGPPAFAMMGKTTGKKKYTDFMNRMYWQLAGYLFDEGAGLFYRDMKARR
;
A
#
# COMPACT_ATOMS: atom_id res chain seq x y z
N MET A 1 10.00 53.75 25.51
CA MET A 1 10.44 52.48 26.12
C MET A 1 10.14 51.38 25.11
N VAL A 2 11.15 50.89 24.39
CA VAL A 2 10.99 49.87 23.32
C VAL A 2 11.39 48.53 23.91
N ILE A 3 10.46 47.57 23.91
CA ILE A 3 10.73 46.20 24.33
C ILE A 3 11.51 45.51 23.19
N PRO A 4 12.71 44.97 23.43
CA PRO A 4 13.46 44.31 22.37
C PRO A 4 12.82 42.95 22.07
N PHE A 5 12.42 42.77 20.81
CA PHE A 5 12.11 41.45 20.23
C PHE A 5 13.37 40.59 20.34
N HIS A 6 13.41 39.69 21.32
CA HIS A 6 14.36 38.61 21.31
C HIS A 6 13.93 37.64 20.21
N SER A 7 14.70 37.62 19.12
CA SER A 7 14.68 36.50 18.18
C SER A 7 15.04 35.24 18.98
N LEU A 8 14.04 34.43 19.30
CA LEU A 8 14.27 33.08 19.76
C LEU A 8 14.98 32.37 18.60
N ALA A 9 16.28 32.15 18.75
CA ALA A 9 17.06 31.35 17.83
C ALA A 9 16.32 30.03 17.62
N GLN A 10 15.76 29.85 16.42
CA GLN A 10 15.09 28.61 16.06
C GLN A 10 16.18 27.54 16.07
N LYS A 11 16.22 26.74 17.15
CA LYS A 11 17.17 25.65 17.32
C LYS A 11 17.18 24.88 16.00
N LYS A 12 18.34 24.77 15.36
CA LYS A 12 18.49 24.05 14.09
C LYS A 12 18.24 22.58 14.36
N VAL A 13 16.97 22.19 14.37
CA VAL A 13 16.53 20.82 14.58
C VAL A 13 17.03 20.04 13.38
N SER A 14 17.98 19.12 13.62
CA SER A 14 18.53 18.28 12.56
C SER A 14 17.41 17.49 11.90
N ALA A 15 17.33 17.53 10.57
CA ALA A 15 16.37 16.73 9.80
C ALA A 15 16.53 15.22 10.02
N PHE A 16 17.68 14.79 10.55
CA PHE A 16 18.01 13.39 10.81
C PHE A 16 17.79 12.96 12.27
N ASN A 17 17.35 13.86 13.16
CA ASN A 17 17.06 13.50 14.54
C ASN A 17 15.73 12.73 14.63
N LYS A 18 15.73 11.62 15.40
CA LYS A 18 14.57 10.73 15.58
C LYS A 18 13.29 11.45 15.99
N ASP A 19 13.33 12.28 17.04
CA ASP A 19 12.14 12.97 17.56
C ASP A 19 11.59 13.97 16.55
N SER A 20 12.48 14.54 15.74
CA SER A 20 12.15 15.49 14.69
C SER A 20 11.43 14.79 13.54
N ILE A 21 11.94 13.62 13.13
CA ILE A 21 11.30 12.74 12.15
C ILE A 21 9.93 12.30 12.66
N LEU A 22 9.83 11.82 13.90
CA LEU A 22 8.55 11.41 14.51
C LEU A 22 7.55 12.56 14.57
N THR A 23 8.00 13.77 14.92
CA THR A 23 7.15 14.96 14.94
C THR A 23 6.58 15.26 13.55
N ILE A 24 7.40 15.16 12.50
CA ILE A 24 6.95 15.37 11.11
C ILE A 24 5.98 14.27 10.67
N MET A 25 6.30 12.99 10.92
CA MET A 25 5.44 11.86 10.56
C MET A 25 4.06 11.96 11.22
N ASN A 26 4.01 12.26 12.52
CA ASN A 26 2.75 12.47 13.24
C ASN A 26 1.96 13.65 12.67
N ARG A 27 2.62 14.79 12.41
CA ARG A 27 1.96 15.97 11.84
C ARG A 27 1.34 15.68 10.47
N VAL A 28 2.05 14.95 9.60
CA VAL A 28 1.55 14.58 8.26
C VAL A 28 0.39 13.60 8.36
N ASN A 29 0.50 12.56 9.20
CA ASN A 29 -0.59 11.59 9.42
C ASN A 29 -1.86 12.29 9.94
N ASN A 30 -1.72 13.15 10.95
CA ASN A 30 -2.86 13.89 11.52
C ASN A 30 -3.49 14.82 10.49
N TYR A 31 -2.68 15.57 9.73
CA TYR A 31 -3.19 16.45 8.67
C TYR A 31 -4.00 15.67 7.63
N GLN A 32 -3.51 14.49 7.21
CA GLN A 32 -4.20 13.67 6.23
C GLN A 32 -5.54 13.16 6.76
N ILE A 33 -5.59 12.69 8.01
CA ILE A 33 -6.84 12.24 8.66
C ILE A 33 -7.87 13.37 8.70
N ASP A 34 -7.45 14.56 9.11
CA ASP A 34 -8.34 15.72 9.29
C ASP A 34 -8.87 16.28 7.97
N LYS A 35 -8.03 16.33 6.92
CA LYS A 35 -8.37 17.05 5.67
C LYS A 35 -9.00 16.19 4.60
N SER A 36 -8.51 14.97 4.39
CA SER A 36 -8.96 14.16 3.25
C SER A 36 -9.99 13.10 3.62
N SER A 37 -10.23 12.86 4.94
CA SER A 37 -11.07 11.77 5.45
C SER A 37 -10.77 10.48 4.68
N PRO A 38 -9.55 9.92 4.78
CA PRO A 38 -9.14 8.74 4.03
C PRO A 38 -10.11 7.57 4.26
N PHE A 39 -10.83 7.57 5.38
CA PHE A 39 -11.99 6.73 5.73
C PHE A 39 -13.16 6.70 4.72
N LYS A 40 -13.12 7.40 3.59
CA LYS A 40 -14.22 7.42 2.60
C LYS A 40 -14.05 6.42 1.46
N SER A 41 -12.86 5.85 1.26
CA SER A 41 -12.61 4.95 0.14
C SER A 41 -11.58 3.88 0.48
N ARG A 42 -11.63 2.78 -0.26
CA ARG A 42 -10.63 1.70 -0.26
C ARG A 42 -9.94 1.53 -1.62
N ASN A 43 -9.99 2.57 -2.47
CA ASN A 43 -9.26 2.59 -3.73
C ASN A 43 -7.74 2.64 -3.51
N TRP A 44 -6.96 2.41 -4.57
CA TRP A 44 -5.51 2.33 -4.45
C TRP A 44 -4.88 3.58 -3.83
N LYS A 45 -5.44 4.78 -4.04
CA LYS A 45 -4.91 6.03 -3.51
C LYS A 45 -4.97 6.06 -1.98
N THR A 46 -6.15 5.78 -1.43
CA THR A 46 -6.33 5.70 0.02
C THR A 46 -5.56 4.52 0.59
N SER A 47 -5.63 3.36 -0.06
CA SER A 47 -4.95 2.17 0.43
C SER A 47 -3.44 2.34 0.47
N THR A 48 -2.84 3.02 -0.52
CA THR A 48 -1.42 3.37 -0.52
C THR A 48 -1.05 4.19 0.73
N TYR A 49 -1.88 5.15 1.12
CA TYR A 49 -1.68 5.88 2.37
C TYR A 49 -1.65 4.95 3.59
N PHE A 50 -2.58 3.99 3.69
CA PHE A 50 -2.60 3.04 4.80
C PHE A 50 -1.43 2.05 4.81
N THR A 51 -0.84 1.72 3.65
CA THR A 51 0.44 0.96 3.64
C THR A 51 1.54 1.75 4.37
N GLY A 52 1.58 3.07 4.20
CA GLY A 52 2.48 3.98 4.91
C GLY A 52 2.17 4.08 6.40
N VAL A 53 0.90 4.14 6.78
CA VAL A 53 0.47 4.13 8.19
C VAL A 53 0.93 2.85 8.88
N MET A 54 0.79 1.70 8.22
CA MET A 54 1.24 0.43 8.77
C MET A 54 2.77 0.31 8.83
N ALA A 55 3.51 0.85 7.86
CA ALA A 55 4.96 0.97 7.96
C ALA A 55 5.39 1.85 9.15
N PHE A 56 4.64 2.93 9.40
CA PHE A 56 4.86 3.79 10.56
C PHE A 56 4.56 3.06 11.88
N TYR A 57 3.47 2.27 11.93
CA TYR A 57 3.16 1.39 13.05
C TYR A 57 4.29 0.39 13.31
N LYS A 58 4.78 -0.32 12.28
CA LYS A 58 5.87 -1.29 12.43
C LYS A 58 7.15 -0.68 12.99
N SER A 59 7.43 0.58 12.63
CA SER A 59 8.62 1.30 13.04
C SER A 59 8.56 1.85 14.46
N THR A 60 7.36 2.15 14.98
CA THR A 60 7.17 2.83 16.26
C THR A 60 6.44 2.02 17.32
N LYS A 61 5.69 1.01 16.89
CA LYS A 61 4.72 0.24 17.68
C LYS A 61 3.69 1.11 18.40
N ASN A 62 3.41 2.32 17.88
CA ASN A 62 2.35 3.17 18.40
C ASN A 62 0.96 2.55 18.10
N PRO A 63 0.19 2.10 19.10
CA PRO A 63 -1.06 1.39 18.89
C PRO A 63 -2.12 2.23 18.17
N LEU A 64 -2.06 3.56 18.26
CA LEU A 64 -3.01 4.45 17.59
C LEU A 64 -2.95 4.34 16.06
N LEU A 65 -1.79 4.00 15.49
CA LEU A 65 -1.61 3.81 14.04
C LEU A 65 -2.26 2.50 13.56
N LEU A 66 -2.17 1.45 14.38
CA LEU A 66 -2.83 0.19 14.12
C LEU A 66 -4.36 0.35 14.26
N GLU A 67 -4.82 0.99 15.33
CA GLU A 67 -6.24 1.31 15.55
C GLU A 67 -6.83 2.14 14.41
N GLN A 68 -6.10 3.15 13.93
CA GLN A 68 -6.47 3.95 12.76
C GLN A 68 -6.69 3.08 11.51
N SER A 69 -5.80 2.10 11.29
CA SER A 69 -5.86 1.20 10.13
C SER A 69 -7.01 0.19 10.24
N ILE A 70 -7.27 -0.33 11.45
CA ILE A 70 -8.41 -1.22 11.74
C ILE A 70 -9.72 -0.49 11.50
N LYS A 71 -9.89 0.71 12.06
CA LYS A 71 -11.11 1.53 11.87
C LYS A 71 -11.44 1.78 10.40
N TRP A 72 -10.41 1.95 9.58
CA TRP A 72 -10.59 2.10 8.13
C TRP A 72 -11.00 0.80 7.46
N ALA A 73 -10.36 -0.32 7.80
CA ALA A 73 -10.68 -1.63 7.24
C ALA A 73 -12.09 -2.10 7.63
N GLU A 74 -12.47 -1.95 8.90
CA GLU A 74 -13.80 -2.27 9.42
C GLU A 74 -14.90 -1.45 8.73
N LYS A 75 -14.66 -0.14 8.53
CA LYS A 75 -15.62 0.73 7.82
C LYS A 75 -15.88 0.29 6.37
N HIS A 76 -14.95 -0.46 5.80
CA HIS A 76 -15.04 -1.01 4.45
C HIS A 76 -15.32 -2.52 4.44
N ASP A 77 -15.75 -3.07 5.58
CA ASP A 77 -16.13 -4.47 5.75
C ASP A 77 -15.04 -5.44 5.26
N TRP A 78 -13.77 -5.04 5.36
CA TRP A 78 -12.61 -5.80 4.87
C TRP A 78 -12.66 -6.16 3.37
N GLN A 79 -13.47 -5.45 2.59
CA GLN A 79 -13.63 -5.72 1.16
C GLN A 79 -12.42 -5.24 0.36
N VAL A 80 -12.10 -5.97 -0.71
CA VAL A 80 -11.16 -5.55 -1.76
C VAL A 80 -11.66 -4.30 -2.47
N GLY A 81 -10.76 -3.60 -3.16
CA GLY A 81 -11.15 -2.47 -4.02
C GLY A 81 -12.10 -2.88 -5.15
N ASN A 82 -12.72 -1.89 -5.79
CA ASN A 82 -13.79 -2.08 -6.77
C ASN A 82 -13.49 -1.46 -8.16
N GLU A 83 -12.21 -1.34 -8.51
CA GLU A 83 -11.75 -0.86 -9.81
C GLU A 83 -11.86 -1.94 -10.87
N TRP A 84 -12.70 -1.67 -11.87
CA TRP A 84 -12.97 -2.59 -12.98
C TRP A 84 -11.81 -2.66 -13.98
N PHE A 85 -11.33 -1.51 -14.43
CA PHE A 85 -10.31 -1.43 -15.50
C PHE A 85 -8.90 -1.78 -15.03
N PHE A 86 -8.61 -1.60 -13.73
CA PHE A 86 -7.29 -1.80 -13.15
C PHE A 86 -7.37 -2.76 -11.96
N PRO A 87 -7.64 -4.06 -12.19
CA PRO A 87 -7.91 -5.00 -11.11
C PRO A 87 -6.76 -5.18 -10.12
N ALA A 88 -5.50 -4.89 -10.50
CA ALA A 88 -4.39 -4.90 -9.55
C ALA A 88 -4.56 -3.87 -8.42
N ASN A 89 -5.19 -2.72 -8.70
CA ASN A 89 -5.45 -1.65 -7.72
C ASN A 89 -6.32 -2.14 -6.55
N ASN A 90 -7.19 -3.12 -6.80
CA ASN A 90 -8.11 -3.66 -5.79
C ASN A 90 -7.39 -4.38 -4.65
N LEU A 91 -6.16 -4.83 -4.89
CA LEU A 91 -5.34 -5.53 -3.92
C LEU A 91 -4.53 -4.60 -3.01
N THR A 92 -4.53 -3.29 -3.29
CA THR A 92 -3.77 -2.34 -2.47
C THR A 92 -4.26 -2.34 -1.01
N CYS A 93 -5.58 -2.40 -0.79
CA CYS A 93 -6.15 -2.45 0.57
C CYS A 93 -5.81 -3.76 1.29
N VAL A 94 -5.75 -4.87 0.52
CA VAL A 94 -5.44 -6.20 1.04
C VAL A 94 -4.07 -6.26 1.69
N GLN A 95 -3.10 -5.44 1.25
CA GLN A 95 -1.81 -5.32 1.91
C GLN A 95 -2.00 -4.94 3.39
N THR A 96 -2.70 -3.83 3.65
CA THR A 96 -3.02 -3.40 5.02
C THR A 96 -3.81 -4.46 5.80
N TYR A 97 -4.82 -5.09 5.17
CA TYR A 97 -5.64 -6.11 5.85
C TYR A 97 -4.81 -7.32 6.28
N LEU A 98 -3.89 -7.78 5.42
CA LEU A 98 -2.98 -8.88 5.75
C LEU A 98 -2.01 -8.50 6.87
N GLU A 99 -1.55 -7.24 6.94
CA GLU A 99 -0.73 -6.78 8.06
C GLU A 99 -1.51 -6.79 9.37
N ILE A 100 -2.75 -6.29 9.37
CA ILE A 100 -3.62 -6.33 10.56
C ILE A 100 -3.92 -7.78 10.96
N TYR A 101 -4.24 -8.64 10.00
CA TYR A 101 -4.44 -10.07 10.24
C TYR A 101 -3.22 -10.73 10.88
N LEU A 102 -2.00 -10.33 10.48
CA LEU A 102 -0.80 -10.88 11.09
C LEU A 102 -0.63 -10.49 12.57
N GLU A 103 -1.22 -9.38 13.01
CA GLU A 103 -1.23 -8.93 14.41
C GLU A 103 -2.41 -9.54 15.21
N GLN A 104 -3.61 -9.66 14.64
CA GLN A 104 -4.83 -10.07 15.37
C GLN A 104 -5.32 -11.49 15.11
N LYS A 105 -4.99 -12.08 13.95
CA LYS A 105 -5.36 -13.44 13.53
C LYS A 105 -6.86 -13.71 13.34
N GLU A 106 -7.68 -12.70 13.10
CA GLU A 106 -9.12 -12.89 12.85
C GLU A 106 -9.43 -13.20 11.38
N GLY A 107 -10.01 -14.37 11.11
CA GLY A 107 -10.24 -14.86 9.74
C GLY A 107 -11.06 -13.92 8.84
N ILE A 108 -12.01 -13.17 9.42
CA ILE A 108 -12.88 -12.25 8.67
C ILE A 108 -12.08 -11.19 7.88
N MET A 109 -10.90 -10.81 8.38
CA MET A 109 -10.08 -9.73 7.83
C MET A 109 -9.54 -10.03 6.42
N ILE A 110 -9.49 -11.30 6.02
CA ILE A 110 -8.85 -11.73 4.77
C ILE A 110 -9.76 -12.60 3.89
N GLN A 111 -11.00 -12.84 4.31
CA GLN A 111 -11.91 -13.76 3.60
C GLN A 111 -12.22 -13.27 2.18
N ASP A 112 -12.64 -12.01 2.03
CA ASP A 112 -12.93 -11.40 0.73
C ASP A 112 -11.68 -11.34 -0.16
N ALA A 113 -10.52 -11.04 0.43
CA ALA A 113 -9.23 -11.07 -0.25
C ALA A 113 -8.87 -12.47 -0.77
N LEU A 114 -9.09 -13.52 0.01
CA LEU A 114 -8.86 -14.90 -0.41
C LEU A 114 -9.72 -15.25 -1.62
N GLU A 115 -11.00 -14.91 -1.60
CA GLU A 115 -11.94 -15.19 -2.69
C GLU A 115 -11.55 -14.43 -3.97
N TYR A 116 -11.27 -13.13 -3.85
CA TYR A 116 -10.84 -12.31 -4.97
C TYR A 116 -9.54 -12.84 -5.58
N MET A 117 -8.53 -13.12 -4.75
CA MET A 117 -7.23 -13.60 -5.20
C MET A 117 -7.35 -14.99 -5.82
N ASP A 118 -8.14 -15.90 -5.25
CA ASP A 118 -8.36 -17.25 -5.80
C ASP A 118 -9.10 -17.21 -7.14
N ALA A 119 -10.00 -16.24 -7.36
CA ALA A 119 -10.57 -16.00 -8.67
C ALA A 119 -9.51 -15.53 -9.67
N ARG A 120 -8.60 -14.62 -9.26
CA ARG A 120 -7.50 -14.13 -10.10
C ARG A 120 -6.55 -15.25 -10.52
N LEU A 121 -6.30 -16.25 -9.67
CA LEU A 121 -5.44 -17.40 -10.00
C LEU A 121 -5.93 -18.21 -11.21
N LYS A 122 -7.21 -18.13 -11.57
CA LYS A 122 -7.80 -18.85 -12.72
C LYS A 122 -7.44 -18.23 -14.07
N HIS A 123 -6.98 -16.98 -14.08
CA HIS A 123 -6.53 -16.29 -15.29
C HIS A 123 -5.17 -16.83 -15.73
N THR A 124 -5.06 -17.14 -17.02
CA THR A 124 -3.87 -17.77 -17.64
C THR A 124 -3.35 -16.99 -18.85
N GLU A 125 -4.16 -16.07 -19.37
CA GLU A 125 -3.81 -15.11 -20.40
C GLU A 125 -2.70 -14.13 -19.94
N PRO A 126 -2.02 -13.42 -20.87
CA PRO A 126 -0.99 -12.45 -20.51
C PRO A 126 -1.48 -11.29 -19.63
N ALA A 127 -0.58 -10.70 -18.85
CA ALA A 127 -0.87 -9.63 -17.89
C ALA A 127 -1.53 -8.41 -18.53
N TYR A 128 -1.21 -8.09 -19.79
CA TYR A 128 -1.83 -6.97 -20.49
C TYR A 128 -3.30 -7.21 -20.84
N GLU A 129 -3.72 -8.47 -21.03
CA GLU A 129 -5.12 -8.84 -21.23
C GLU A 129 -5.89 -8.87 -19.90
N GLN A 130 -5.16 -8.91 -18.78
CA GLN A 130 -5.69 -8.93 -17.43
C GLN A 130 -5.85 -7.55 -16.79
N GLY A 131 -5.53 -6.47 -17.51
CA GLY A 131 -5.51 -5.09 -16.98
C GLY A 131 -4.35 -4.83 -16.00
N TRP A 132 -3.19 -5.46 -16.22
CA TRP A 132 -1.95 -5.28 -15.44
C TRP A 132 -0.81 -4.75 -16.33
N ASP A 133 -1.11 -3.97 -17.36
CA ASP A 133 -0.18 -3.40 -18.35
C ASP A 133 0.42 -2.03 -17.97
N TYR A 134 0.61 -1.79 -16.67
CA TYR A 134 1.16 -0.55 -16.14
C TYR A 134 2.06 -0.83 -14.94
N ILE A 135 3.13 -0.05 -14.79
CA ILE A 135 4.19 -0.35 -13.83
C ILE A 135 3.73 -0.24 -12.38
N ASP A 136 2.80 0.68 -12.07
CA ASP A 136 2.24 0.86 -10.74
C ASP A 136 1.57 -0.43 -10.23
N ALA A 137 1.13 -1.32 -11.15
CA ALA A 137 0.60 -2.65 -10.84
C ALA A 137 1.58 -3.48 -9.99
N LEU A 138 2.89 -3.29 -10.15
CA LEU A 138 3.91 -3.98 -9.37
C LEU A 138 3.89 -3.60 -7.87
N PHE A 139 3.44 -2.40 -7.54
CA PHE A 139 3.26 -1.97 -6.15
C PHE A 139 1.90 -2.40 -5.60
N VAL A 140 0.81 -2.25 -6.37
CA VAL A 140 -0.55 -2.43 -5.83
C VAL A 140 -0.96 -3.89 -5.70
N GLY A 141 -0.48 -4.78 -6.57
CA GLY A 141 -0.94 -6.18 -6.64
C GLY A 141 0.02 -7.20 -6.02
N PRO A 142 1.25 -7.36 -6.54
CA PRO A 142 2.19 -8.41 -6.13
C PRO A 142 2.45 -8.52 -4.62
N PRO A 143 2.61 -7.42 -3.84
CA PRO A 143 2.85 -7.54 -2.40
C PRO A 143 1.73 -8.28 -1.67
N ALA A 144 0.46 -8.08 -2.06
CA ALA A 144 -0.67 -8.80 -1.47
C ALA A 144 -0.57 -10.31 -1.72
N PHE A 145 -0.16 -10.74 -2.92
CA PHE A 145 0.09 -12.15 -3.23
C PHE A 145 1.26 -12.74 -2.44
N ALA A 146 2.35 -11.99 -2.28
CA ALA A 146 3.48 -12.42 -1.44
C ALA A 146 3.02 -12.67 0.01
N MET A 147 2.29 -11.70 0.56
CA MET A 147 1.80 -11.74 1.93
C MET A 147 0.76 -12.84 2.14
N MET A 148 -0.13 -13.07 1.17
CA MET A 148 -1.10 -14.16 1.23
C MET A 148 -0.43 -15.53 1.14
N GLY A 149 0.60 -15.68 0.30
CA GLY A 149 1.42 -16.88 0.24
C GLY A 149 2.10 -17.18 1.58
N LYS A 150 2.71 -16.17 2.21
CA LYS A 150 3.28 -16.28 3.57
C LYS A 150 2.22 -16.65 4.62
N THR A 151 1.05 -16.04 4.55
CA THR A 151 -0.03 -16.20 5.53
C THR A 151 -0.66 -17.59 5.47
N THR A 152 -0.86 -18.11 4.26
CA THR A 152 -1.56 -19.40 4.04
C THR A 152 -0.62 -20.59 3.87
N GLY A 153 0.67 -20.36 3.62
CA GLY A 153 1.63 -21.38 3.21
C GLY A 153 1.41 -21.92 1.78
N LYS A 154 0.47 -21.36 1.00
CA LYS A 154 0.12 -21.88 -0.32
C LYS A 154 0.96 -21.21 -1.42
N LYS A 155 1.81 -22.00 -2.07
CA LYS A 155 2.70 -21.56 -3.17
C LYS A 155 1.97 -20.93 -4.36
N LYS A 156 0.69 -21.28 -4.59
CA LYS A 156 -0.13 -20.75 -5.68
C LYS A 156 -0.15 -19.21 -5.74
N TYR A 157 -0.11 -18.53 -4.58
CA TYR A 157 -0.11 -17.07 -4.54
C TYR A 157 1.24 -16.48 -4.98
N THR A 158 2.35 -17.03 -4.49
CA THR A 158 3.70 -16.58 -4.90
C THR A 158 4.01 -16.93 -6.35
N ASP A 159 3.43 -18.01 -6.87
CA ASP A 159 3.58 -18.38 -8.29
C ASP A 159 2.87 -17.40 -9.21
N PHE A 160 1.64 -16.99 -8.85
CA PHE A 160 0.93 -15.93 -9.56
C PHE A 160 1.70 -14.61 -9.51
N MET A 161 2.16 -14.20 -8.31
CA MET A 161 2.99 -13.01 -8.13
C MET A 161 4.21 -13.01 -9.05
N ASN A 162 5.00 -14.10 -9.04
CA ASN A 162 6.20 -14.23 -9.83
C ASN A 162 5.90 -14.15 -11.33
N ARG A 163 4.85 -14.82 -11.79
CA ARG A 163 4.41 -14.77 -13.20
C ARG A 163 4.05 -13.34 -13.62
N MET A 164 3.25 -12.64 -12.82
CA MET A 164 2.85 -11.27 -13.14
C MET A 164 4.06 -10.33 -13.16
N TYR A 165 4.94 -10.43 -12.15
CA TYR A 165 6.14 -9.59 -12.09
C TYR A 165 6.99 -9.72 -13.34
N TRP A 166 7.34 -10.94 -13.74
CA TRP A 166 8.22 -11.16 -14.90
C TRP A 166 7.59 -10.78 -16.23
N GLN A 167 6.27 -10.90 -16.37
CA GLN A 167 5.58 -10.40 -17.56
C GLN A 167 5.67 -8.87 -17.65
N LEU A 168 5.33 -8.15 -16.58
CA LEU A 168 5.46 -6.69 -16.56
C LEU A 168 6.91 -6.24 -16.77
N ALA A 169 7.87 -6.92 -16.13
CA ALA A 169 9.28 -6.59 -16.29
C ALA A 169 9.76 -6.79 -17.74
N GLY A 170 9.41 -7.91 -18.37
CA GLY A 170 9.73 -8.14 -19.78
C GLY A 170 9.07 -7.14 -20.74
N TYR A 171 7.92 -6.58 -20.37
CA TYR A 171 7.20 -5.62 -21.20
C TYR A 171 7.61 -4.16 -20.96
N LEU A 172 8.02 -3.79 -19.75
CA LEU A 172 8.15 -2.39 -19.35
C LEU A 172 9.57 -2.00 -18.95
N PHE A 173 10.46 -2.93 -18.63
CA PHE A 173 11.83 -2.60 -18.23
C PHE A 173 12.70 -2.24 -19.45
N ASP A 174 13.39 -1.11 -19.37
CA ASP A 174 14.43 -0.69 -20.31
C ASP A 174 15.80 -0.96 -19.66
N GLU A 175 16.55 -1.92 -20.23
CA GLU A 175 17.87 -2.30 -19.73
C GLU A 175 18.92 -1.20 -19.91
N GLY A 176 18.80 -0.38 -20.97
CA GLY A 176 19.75 0.70 -21.24
C GLY A 176 19.58 1.87 -20.28
N ALA A 177 18.34 2.19 -19.92
CA ALA A 177 18.01 3.22 -18.94
C ALA A 177 18.08 2.72 -17.49
N GLY A 178 17.94 1.40 -17.26
CA GLY A 178 17.79 0.82 -15.92
C GLY A 178 16.48 1.23 -15.23
N LEU A 179 15.44 1.55 -16.01
CA LEU A 179 14.16 2.09 -15.53
C LEU A 179 12.99 1.40 -16.24
N PHE A 180 11.79 1.56 -15.68
CA PHE A 180 10.57 1.06 -16.30
C PHE A 180 9.82 2.17 -17.04
N TYR A 181 9.31 1.85 -18.23
CA TYR A 181 8.23 2.62 -18.84
C TYR A 181 6.98 2.51 -17.97
N ARG A 182 6.18 3.59 -17.97
CA ARG A 182 4.92 3.61 -17.21
C ARG A 182 3.96 2.51 -17.65
N ASP A 183 3.81 2.35 -18.97
CA ASP A 183 2.85 1.45 -19.59
C ASP A 183 3.28 1.13 -21.03
N MET A 184 2.56 0.21 -21.68
CA MET A 184 2.86 -0.21 -23.05
C MET A 184 2.76 0.92 -24.08
N LYS A 185 1.99 1.99 -23.82
CA LYS A 185 1.90 3.14 -24.70
C LYS A 185 3.14 4.02 -24.57
N ALA A 186 3.66 4.20 -23.36
CA ALA A 186 4.87 4.99 -23.09
C ALA A 186 6.14 4.37 -23.66
N ARG A 187 6.14 3.06 -23.93
CA ARG A 187 7.26 2.34 -24.57
C ARG A 187 7.34 2.54 -26.10
N ARG A 188 6.25 2.95 -26.74
CA ARG A 188 6.16 3.07 -28.21
C ARG A 188 6.87 4.31 -28.74
#